data_AF-A0A5B7SVG4-F1
#
_entry.id   AF-A0A5B7SVG4-F1
#
_cell.length_a   1.000
_cell.length_b   1.000
_cell.length_c   1.000
_cell.angle_alpha   90.00
_cell.angle_beta   90.00
_cell.angle_gamma   90.00
#
_symmetry.space_group_name_H-M   'P 1'
#
loop_
_entity.id
_entity.type
_entity.pdbx_description
1 polymer ?
#
loop_
_entity_poly.entity_id
_entity_poly.type
_entity_poly.pdbx_seq_one_letter_code
_entity_poly.pdbx_strand_id
1 'polypeptide(L)'
;MDQSKTTSKKFIALLSILLCLLVVSGCSEDDSTSNSSDTAAKTESVKKATKADKSKYSIAKKENVALLAKKKKLQQQADTLASQREQIQSDEKKAQEQQEQQQKEQSQTNTSSQSTQQNQSQSNTDMNTSDSGKIVGNVNSHIYHVPGQSGYRMNSKNAVYFDTEQDAINAGYRRALR
;
A
#
# COMPACT_ATOMS: atom_id res chain seq x y z
N MET A 1 -14.04 -34.25 2.23
CA MET A 1 -14.42 -32.83 2.05
C MET A 1 -13.15 -32.04 1.80
N ASP A 2 -12.94 -31.64 0.54
CA ASP A 2 -11.78 -30.90 0.05
C ASP A 2 -12.16 -29.43 -0.09
N GLN A 3 -11.42 -28.53 0.56
CA GLN A 3 -11.61 -27.08 0.49
C GLN A 3 -10.23 -26.40 0.39
N SER A 4 -9.51 -26.69 -0.68
CA SER A 4 -8.27 -25.98 -1.02
C SER A 4 -8.22 -25.72 -2.52
N LYS A 5 -8.94 -24.70 -3.01
CA LYS A 5 -8.80 -24.20 -4.40
C LYS A 5 -9.57 -22.90 -4.70
N THR A 6 -9.38 -21.81 -3.96
CA THR A 6 -9.99 -20.51 -4.35
C THR A 6 -9.11 -19.26 -4.20
N THR A 7 -7.88 -19.36 -3.73
CA THR A 7 -7.06 -18.16 -3.39
C THR A 7 -6.17 -17.62 -4.51
N SER A 8 -5.98 -18.32 -5.63
CA SER A 8 -5.01 -17.91 -6.68
C SER A 8 -5.56 -17.03 -7.81
N LYS A 9 -6.88 -16.81 -7.89
CA LYS A 9 -7.49 -16.06 -9.02
C LYS A 9 -7.62 -14.55 -8.79
N LYS A 10 -7.54 -14.09 -7.54
CA LYS A 10 -7.74 -12.66 -7.21
C LYS A 10 -6.48 -11.79 -7.35
N PHE A 11 -5.29 -12.40 -7.32
CA PHE A 11 -4.02 -11.67 -7.49
C PHE A 11 -3.70 -11.32 -8.94
N ILE A 12 -4.11 -12.18 -9.90
CA ILE A 12 -3.83 -11.95 -11.33
C ILE A 12 -4.71 -10.81 -11.91
N ALA A 13 -5.89 -10.58 -11.33
CA ALA A 13 -6.79 -9.51 -11.79
C ALA A 13 -6.35 -8.09 -11.38
N LEU A 14 -5.43 -7.94 -10.42
CA LEU A 14 -4.95 -6.63 -9.96
C LEU A 14 -3.74 -6.13 -10.75
N LEU A 15 -2.95 -7.04 -11.35
CA LEU A 15 -1.77 -6.67 -12.14
C LEU A 15 -2.13 -6.13 -13.53
N SER A 16 -3.29 -6.50 -14.08
CA SER A 16 -3.75 -6.08 -15.41
C SER A 16 -4.42 -4.70 -15.45
N ILE A 17 -4.85 -4.15 -14.31
CA ILE A 17 -5.51 -2.83 -14.24
C ILE A 17 -4.48 -1.69 -14.11
N LEU A 18 -3.29 -1.96 -13.56
CA LEU A 18 -2.23 -0.96 -13.37
C LEU A 18 -1.52 -0.58 -14.69
N LEU A 19 -1.62 -1.41 -15.74
CA LEU A 19 -0.96 -1.17 -17.02
C LEU A 19 -1.77 -0.29 -18.00
N CYS A 20 -3.06 -0.01 -17.73
CA CYS A 20 -3.92 0.74 -18.66
C CYS A 20 -3.98 2.26 -18.43
N LEU A 21 -3.28 2.82 -17.44
CA LEU A 21 -3.40 4.23 -17.05
C LEU A 21 -2.29 5.18 -17.60
N LEU A 22 -1.43 4.71 -18.51
CA LEU A 22 -0.28 5.48 -19.02
C LEU A 22 -0.40 5.95 -20.49
N VAL A 23 -1.60 6.13 -21.04
CA VAL A 23 -1.74 6.65 -22.43
C VAL A 23 -2.95 7.56 -22.64
N VAL A 24 -3.04 8.67 -21.91
CA VAL A 24 -3.76 9.87 -22.40
C VAL A 24 -3.06 11.12 -21.86
N SER A 25 -1.99 11.55 -22.55
CA SER A 25 -1.44 12.90 -22.43
C SER A 25 -1.14 13.40 -23.84
N GLY A 26 -2.01 14.26 -24.37
CA GLY A 26 -1.87 14.82 -25.70
C GLY A 26 -3.13 15.55 -26.18
N CYS A 27 -3.60 16.54 -25.42
CA CYS A 27 -4.39 17.63 -25.99
C CYS A 27 -3.40 18.78 -26.22
N SER A 28 -3.13 19.11 -27.48
CA SER A 28 -2.58 20.40 -27.85
C SER A 28 -3.76 21.27 -28.27
N GLU A 29 -4.07 22.26 -27.43
CA GLU A 29 -4.78 23.47 -27.86
C GLU A 29 -3.94 24.21 -28.91
N ASP A 30 -4.52 24.46 -30.08
CA ASP A 30 -4.09 25.54 -30.96
C ASP A 30 -5.22 26.58 -30.99
N ASP A 31 -4.89 27.75 -30.44
CA ASP A 31 -5.69 28.96 -30.46
C ASP A 31 -5.08 29.92 -31.50
N SER A 32 -5.94 30.77 -32.07
CA SER A 32 -5.65 31.95 -32.92
C SER A 32 -5.53 31.71 -34.43
N THR A 33 -6.52 32.15 -35.21
CA THR A 33 -6.44 33.49 -35.83
C THR A 33 -7.76 33.98 -36.43
N SER A 34 -7.94 35.28 -36.27
CA SER A 34 -9.04 36.19 -36.57
C SER A 34 -9.49 36.26 -38.04
N ASN A 35 -10.78 36.56 -38.26
CA ASN A 35 -11.10 37.84 -38.90
C ASN A 35 -12.52 38.36 -38.61
N SER A 36 -12.55 39.69 -38.59
CA SER A 36 -13.56 40.64 -38.12
C SER A 36 -14.72 40.90 -39.11
N SER A 37 -15.76 41.53 -38.55
CA SER A 37 -16.87 42.30 -39.16
C SER A 37 -18.04 41.47 -39.71
N ASP A 38 -19.32 41.76 -39.43
CA ASP A 38 -19.97 43.02 -39.13
C ASP A 38 -21.18 42.87 -38.18
N THR A 39 -21.36 43.93 -37.40
CA THR A 39 -22.51 44.18 -36.52
C THR A 39 -23.78 44.36 -37.35
N ALA A 40 -24.75 43.47 -37.18
CA ALA A 40 -26.16 43.78 -37.45
C ALA A 40 -26.98 43.23 -36.29
N ALA A 41 -27.50 44.13 -35.46
CA ALA A 41 -28.45 43.83 -34.40
C ALA A 41 -29.71 43.22 -35.02
N LYS A 42 -29.73 41.90 -35.15
CA LYS A 42 -30.93 41.14 -35.49
C LYS A 42 -31.63 40.81 -34.19
N THR A 43 -32.63 41.60 -33.86
CA THR A 43 -33.72 41.18 -32.97
C THR A 43 -34.34 39.90 -33.54
N GLU A 44 -33.83 38.75 -33.13
CA GLU A 44 -34.48 37.47 -33.38
C GLU A 44 -35.65 37.34 -32.42
N SER A 45 -36.85 37.57 -32.95
CA SER A 45 -38.09 37.09 -32.36
C SER A 45 -37.92 35.62 -31.95
N VAL A 46 -38.14 35.33 -30.67
CA VAL A 46 -38.06 33.97 -30.11
C VAL A 46 -39.01 33.06 -30.89
N LYS A 47 -38.46 32.25 -31.80
CA LYS A 47 -39.23 31.25 -32.53
C LYS A 47 -39.72 30.21 -31.52
N LYS A 48 -41.03 29.99 -31.51
CA LYS A 48 -41.75 29.03 -30.66
C LYS A 48 -41.06 27.65 -30.74
N ALA A 49 -40.56 27.15 -29.61
CA ALA A 49 -39.78 25.92 -29.50
C ALA A 49 -40.40 24.76 -30.29
N THR A 50 -39.62 24.18 -31.21
CA THR A 50 -40.07 23.06 -32.04
C THR A 50 -40.20 21.79 -31.19
N LYS A 51 -40.98 20.79 -31.65
CA LYS A 51 -41.11 19.50 -30.92
C LYS A 51 -39.75 18.80 -30.72
N ALA A 52 -38.79 19.02 -31.63
CA ALA A 52 -37.43 18.47 -31.55
C ALA A 52 -36.58 19.15 -30.46
N ASP A 53 -36.77 20.44 -30.19
CA ASP A 53 -36.05 21.14 -29.11
C ASP A 53 -36.54 20.70 -27.73
N LYS A 54 -37.86 20.44 -27.62
CA LYS A 54 -38.48 19.91 -26.40
C LYS A 54 -38.02 18.48 -26.10
N SER A 55 -37.85 17.63 -27.13
CA SER A 55 -37.36 16.26 -26.94
C SER A 55 -35.89 16.26 -26.49
N LYS A 56 -35.01 17.05 -27.12
CA LYS A 56 -33.60 17.20 -26.70
C LYS A 56 -33.47 17.70 -25.26
N TYR A 57 -34.25 18.73 -24.88
CA TYR A 57 -34.28 19.23 -23.51
C TYR A 57 -34.70 18.16 -22.50
N SER A 58 -35.70 17.34 -22.85
CA SER A 58 -36.16 16.26 -21.97
C SER A 58 -35.13 15.13 -21.79
N ILE A 59 -34.32 14.85 -22.81
CA ILE A 59 -33.22 13.89 -22.75
C ILE A 59 -32.11 14.43 -21.86
N ALA A 60 -31.66 15.66 -22.10
CA ALA A 60 -30.64 16.32 -21.28
C ALA A 60 -31.04 16.41 -19.79
N LYS A 61 -32.32 16.69 -19.51
CA LYS A 61 -32.85 16.70 -18.13
C LYS A 61 -32.76 15.33 -17.47
N LYS A 62 -33.09 14.24 -18.19
CA LYS A 62 -32.98 12.87 -17.68
C LYS A 62 -31.53 12.47 -17.44
N GLU A 63 -30.63 12.83 -18.35
CA GLU A 63 -29.19 12.56 -18.22
C GLU A 63 -28.58 13.30 -17.02
N ASN A 64 -28.94 14.56 -16.82
CA ASN A 64 -28.45 15.34 -15.68
C ASN A 64 -28.87 14.71 -14.34
N VAL A 65 -30.12 14.27 -14.22
CA VAL A 65 -30.61 13.54 -13.04
C VAL A 65 -29.84 12.24 -12.81
N ALA A 66 -29.56 11.49 -13.88
CA ALA A 66 -28.77 10.27 -13.79
C ALA A 66 -27.31 10.54 -13.36
N LEU A 67 -26.70 11.62 -13.86
CA LEU A 67 -25.35 12.04 -13.48
C LEU A 67 -25.29 12.50 -12.03
N LEU A 68 -26.30 13.22 -11.53
CA LEU A 68 -26.39 13.61 -10.12
C LEU A 68 -26.50 12.39 -9.20
N ALA A 69 -27.30 11.38 -9.59
CA ALA A 69 -27.39 10.14 -8.84
C ALA A 69 -26.05 9.38 -8.81
N LYS A 70 -25.35 9.31 -9.95
CA LYS A 70 -23.99 8.72 -10.02
C LYS A 70 -22.99 9.49 -9.15
N LYS A 71 -23.00 10.83 -9.20
CA LYS A 71 -22.12 11.67 -8.38
C LYS A 71 -22.35 11.43 -6.89
N LYS A 72 -23.61 11.34 -6.45
CA LYS A 72 -23.95 11.04 -5.05
C LYS A 72 -23.43 9.66 -4.62
N LYS A 73 -23.57 8.64 -5.48
CA LYS A 73 -23.05 7.29 -5.20
C LYS A 73 -21.52 7.27 -5.13
N LEU A 74 -20.85 8.00 -6.03
CA LEU A 74 -19.40 8.13 -6.04
C LEU A 74 -18.89 8.83 -4.77
N GLN A 75 -19.60 9.89 -4.33
CA GLN A 75 -19.28 10.59 -3.08
C GLN A 75 -19.40 9.66 -1.87
N GLN A 76 -20.50 8.90 -1.76
CA GLN A 76 -20.67 7.93 -0.68
C GLN A 76 -19.56 6.86 -0.65
N GLN A 77 -19.09 6.41 -1.82
CA GLN A 77 -17.96 5.49 -1.92
C GLN A 77 -16.65 6.13 -1.46
N ALA A 78 -16.41 7.39 -1.81
CA ALA A 78 -15.23 8.14 -1.35
C ALA A 78 -15.23 8.30 0.17
N ASP A 79 -16.36 8.67 0.77
CA ASP A 79 -16.49 8.86 2.23
C ASP A 79 -16.28 7.54 2.98
N THR A 80 -16.78 6.43 2.44
CA THR A 80 -16.57 5.08 3.00
C THR A 80 -15.10 4.68 2.94
N LEU A 81 -14.43 4.94 1.81
CA LEU A 81 -13.00 4.65 1.65
C LEU A 81 -12.13 5.51 2.56
N ALA A 82 -12.48 6.78 2.76
CA ALA A 82 -11.78 7.65 3.71
C ALA A 82 -11.89 7.11 5.14
N SER A 83 -13.10 6.74 5.57
CA SER A 83 -13.34 6.15 6.89
C SER A 83 -12.56 4.85 7.09
N GLN A 84 -12.51 3.99 6.07
CA GLN A 84 -11.76 2.74 6.11
C GLN A 84 -10.24 2.96 6.20
N ARG A 85 -9.71 3.99 5.52
CA ARG A 85 -8.29 4.36 5.62
C ARG A 85 -7.92 4.85 7.00
N GLU A 86 -8.76 5.67 7.62
CA GLU A 86 -8.53 6.16 8.98
C GLU A 86 -8.50 5.00 9.99
N GLN A 87 -9.40 4.03 9.85
CA GLN A 87 -9.41 2.83 10.69
C GLN A 87 -8.12 2.02 10.53
N ILE A 88 -7.71 1.72 9.29
CA ILE A 88 -6.47 0.98 9.00
C ILE A 88 -5.26 1.71 9.61
N GLN A 89 -5.16 3.02 9.42
CA GLN A 89 -4.04 3.81 9.95
C GLN A 89 -4.03 3.81 11.49
N SER A 90 -5.22 3.85 12.12
CA SER A 90 -5.34 3.78 13.58
C SER A 90 -4.94 2.41 14.13
N ASP A 91 -5.28 1.33 13.42
CA ASP A 91 -4.95 -0.03 13.81
C ASP A 91 -3.46 -0.33 13.59
N GLU A 92 -2.87 0.16 12.49
CA GLU A 92 -1.43 0.08 12.23
C GLU A 92 -0.62 0.81 13.31
N LYS A 93 -1.05 2.02 13.71
CA LYS A 93 -0.39 2.76 14.78
C LYS A 93 -0.46 2.04 16.12
N LYS A 94 -1.62 1.47 16.47
CA LYS A 94 -1.78 0.67 17.69
C LYS A 94 -0.92 -0.59 17.67
N ALA A 95 -0.81 -1.26 16.52
CA ALA A 95 0.06 -2.42 16.37
C ALA A 95 1.54 -2.06 16.55
N GLN A 96 1.98 -0.92 16.01
CA GLN A 96 3.34 -0.40 16.22
C GLN A 96 3.59 -0.04 17.69
N GLU A 97 2.69 0.70 18.34
CA GLU A 97 2.82 1.08 19.76
C GLU A 97 2.86 -0.16 20.69
N GLN A 98 2.08 -1.20 20.38
CA GLN A 98 2.13 -2.46 21.13
C GLN A 98 3.45 -3.22 20.91
N GLN A 99 4.00 -3.21 19.70
CA GLN A 99 5.31 -3.83 19.41
C GLN A 99 6.46 -3.09 20.11
N GLU A 100 6.42 -1.76 20.16
CA GLU A 100 7.42 -0.96 20.88
C GLU A 100 7.36 -1.16 22.40
N GLN A 101 6.15 -1.29 22.99
CA GLN A 101 6.00 -1.58 24.41
C GLN A 101 6.54 -2.98 24.78
N GLN A 102 6.29 -3.99 23.94
CA GLN A 102 6.84 -5.34 24.14
C GLN A 102 8.38 -5.35 24.03
N GLN A 103 8.96 -4.57 23.10
CA GLN A 103 10.42 -4.41 23.01
C GLN A 103 11.01 -3.69 24.23
N LYS A 104 10.30 -2.72 24.81
CA LYS A 104 10.75 -2.01 26.02
C LYS A 104 10.71 -2.87 27.28
N GLU A 105 9.69 -3.70 27.44
CA GLU A 105 9.61 -4.62 28.59
C GLU A 105 10.67 -5.74 28.51
N GLN A 106 11.05 -6.18 27.31
CA GLN A 106 12.13 -7.15 27.12
C GLN A 106 13.54 -6.54 27.28
N SER A 107 13.66 -5.20 27.17
CA SER A 107 14.91 -4.46 27.35
C SER A 107 15.26 -4.22 28.83
N GLN A 108 14.30 -4.32 29.76
CA GLN A 108 14.54 -4.04 31.19
C GLN A 108 15.00 -5.26 32.01
N THR A 109 15.03 -6.48 31.45
CA THR A 109 15.53 -7.67 32.18
C THR A 109 16.99 -8.02 31.86
N ASN A 110 17.63 -7.38 30.88
CA ASN A 110 19.02 -7.68 30.48
C ASN A 110 20.04 -6.58 30.85
N THR A 111 19.76 -5.77 31.87
CA THR A 111 20.76 -4.81 32.42
C THR A 111 21.35 -5.35 33.73
N SER A 112 21.83 -6.59 33.73
CA SER A 112 22.78 -7.09 34.73
C SER A 112 23.42 -8.40 34.28
N SER A 113 23.96 -8.44 33.07
CA SER A 113 24.93 -9.48 32.71
C SER A 113 25.83 -8.97 31.61
N GLN A 114 26.96 -8.44 32.07
CA GLN A 114 28.25 -8.68 31.45
C GLN A 114 28.58 -7.84 30.22
N SER A 115 29.11 -6.66 30.52
CA SER A 115 30.32 -6.13 29.88
C SER A 115 31.46 -7.16 29.94
N THR A 116 31.41 -8.21 29.11
CA THR A 116 32.58 -9.03 28.76
C THR A 116 32.26 -9.75 27.45
N GLN A 117 33.24 -9.80 26.55
CA GLN A 117 33.22 -10.48 25.25
C GLN A 117 32.81 -9.62 24.05
N GLN A 118 33.41 -8.42 23.96
CA GLN A 118 34.17 -8.17 22.73
C GLN A 118 35.21 -9.30 22.62
N ASN A 119 35.27 -9.97 21.48
CA ASN A 119 36.18 -11.07 21.16
C ASN A 119 35.69 -12.48 21.53
N GLN A 120 34.49 -12.87 21.07
CA GLN A 120 34.29 -14.29 20.76
C GLN A 120 34.87 -14.54 19.37
N SER A 121 36.10 -15.04 19.39
CA SER A 121 36.85 -15.53 18.26
C SER A 121 35.94 -16.17 17.23
N GLN A 122 36.11 -15.68 16.01
CA GLN A 122 35.59 -16.17 14.74
C GLN A 122 36.01 -17.64 14.54
N SER A 123 35.42 -18.53 15.34
CA SER A 123 35.43 -19.96 15.13
C SER A 123 34.55 -20.17 13.90
N ASN A 124 35.20 -20.54 12.80
CA ASN A 124 34.61 -20.81 11.49
C ASN A 124 33.77 -22.09 11.49
N THR A 125 32.99 -22.34 12.53
CA THR A 125 32.27 -23.59 12.71
C THR A 125 31.01 -23.33 13.53
N ASP A 126 29.90 -23.82 12.96
CA ASP A 126 28.55 -24.01 13.50
C ASP A 126 28.14 -23.22 14.77
N MET A 127 27.14 -22.37 14.63
CA MET A 127 26.54 -21.49 15.63
C MET A 127 25.04 -21.78 15.75
N ASN A 128 24.48 -21.68 16.95
CA ASN A 128 23.03 -21.67 17.15
C ASN A 128 22.51 -20.23 17.26
N THR A 129 21.45 -19.90 16.51
CA THR A 129 20.88 -18.54 16.51
C THR A 129 20.26 -18.14 17.85
N SER A 130 19.83 -19.10 18.68
CA SER A 130 19.27 -18.83 20.02
C SER A 130 20.27 -18.21 21.00
N ASP A 131 21.56 -18.49 20.82
CA ASP A 131 22.58 -18.19 21.83
C ASP A 131 23.08 -16.73 21.72
N SER A 132 22.71 -16.05 20.64
CA SER A 132 23.20 -14.71 20.31
C SER A 132 22.54 -13.58 21.12
N GLY A 133 21.35 -13.82 21.68
CA GLY A 133 20.54 -12.77 22.33
C GLY A 133 20.12 -11.61 21.41
N LYS A 134 20.36 -11.72 20.10
CA LYS A 134 20.07 -10.71 19.08
C LYS A 134 19.26 -11.30 17.92
N ILE A 135 18.79 -10.45 17.01
CA ILE A 135 18.13 -10.91 15.79
C ILE A 135 19.21 -11.36 14.81
N VAL A 136 19.21 -12.65 14.45
CA VAL A 136 20.23 -13.25 13.59
C VAL A 136 19.63 -13.76 12.29
N GLY A 137 20.06 -13.20 11.17
CA GLY A 137 19.78 -13.64 9.81
C GLY A 137 20.86 -14.56 9.24
N ASN A 138 20.46 -15.44 8.33
CA ASN A 138 21.40 -16.20 7.50
C ASN A 138 21.39 -15.68 6.07
N VAL A 139 22.55 -15.20 5.60
CA VAL A 139 22.70 -14.61 4.25
C VAL A 139 22.25 -15.54 3.12
N ASN A 140 22.34 -16.86 3.31
CA ASN A 140 21.99 -17.82 2.25
C ASN A 140 20.47 -18.04 2.17
N SER A 141 19.81 -18.18 3.32
CA SER A 141 18.37 -18.47 3.35
C SER A 141 17.50 -17.21 3.36
N HIS A 142 18.09 -16.05 3.70
CA HIS A 142 17.37 -14.83 4.03
C HIS A 142 16.30 -15.07 5.11
N ILE A 143 16.61 -15.92 6.09
CA ILE A 143 15.74 -16.19 7.24
C ILE A 143 16.38 -15.59 8.48
N TYR A 144 15.61 -14.82 9.26
CA TYR A 144 16.04 -14.32 10.56
C TYR A 144 15.29 -14.98 11.72
N HIS A 145 15.97 -15.07 12.86
CA HIS A 145 15.43 -15.52 14.14
C HIS A 145 15.44 -14.36 15.12
N VAL A 146 14.40 -14.27 15.95
CA VAL A 146 14.33 -13.32 17.06
C VAL A 146 14.70 -14.04 18.37
N PRO A 147 15.24 -13.32 19.38
CA PRO A 147 15.49 -13.89 20.69
C PRO A 147 14.20 -14.47 21.30
N GLY A 148 14.27 -15.69 21.84
CA GLY A 148 13.13 -16.38 22.45
C GLY A 148 12.38 -17.36 21.53
N GLN A 149 12.68 -17.38 20.23
CA GLN A 149 12.22 -18.46 19.33
C GLN A 149 13.16 -19.67 19.35
N SER A 150 12.73 -20.78 18.75
CA SER A 150 13.62 -21.92 18.56
C SER A 150 14.78 -21.48 17.68
N GLY A 151 16.00 -21.59 18.22
CA GLY A 151 17.21 -21.43 17.43
C GLY A 151 17.38 -22.58 16.44
N TYR A 152 18.23 -22.37 15.43
CA TYR A 152 18.75 -23.46 14.62
C TYR A 152 20.26 -23.30 14.42
N ARG A 153 20.88 -24.42 14.05
CA ARG A 153 22.32 -24.51 13.81
C ARG A 153 22.65 -24.06 12.39
N MET A 154 23.57 -23.11 12.28
CA MET A 154 24.04 -22.58 11.01
C MET A 154 25.52 -22.22 11.06
N ASN A 155 26.16 -22.10 9.91
CA ASN A 155 27.52 -21.59 9.87
C ASN A 155 27.57 -20.12 10.29
N SER A 156 28.38 -19.81 11.31
CA SER A 156 28.59 -18.45 11.84
C SER A 156 29.05 -17.44 10.78
N LYS A 157 29.74 -17.88 9.72
CA LYS A 157 30.12 -17.03 8.57
C LYS A 157 28.94 -16.43 7.83
N ASN A 158 27.78 -17.08 7.90
CA ASN A 158 26.58 -16.64 7.22
C ASN A 158 25.70 -15.75 8.11
N ALA A 159 26.13 -15.45 9.34
CA ALA A 159 25.36 -14.68 10.29
C ALA A 159 25.37 -13.18 9.97
N VAL A 160 24.19 -12.59 9.92
CA VAL A 160 23.97 -11.14 9.91
C VAL A 160 23.17 -10.79 11.14
N TYR A 161 23.61 -9.78 11.89
CA TYR A 161 22.94 -9.33 13.09
C TYR A 161 22.13 -8.07 12.76
N PHE A 162 20.92 -8.01 13.28
CA PHE A 162 20.03 -6.85 13.16
C PHE A 162 19.69 -6.31 14.54
N ASP A 163 19.54 -5.00 14.63
CA ASP A 163 19.09 -4.33 15.86
C ASP A 163 17.57 -4.43 16.02
N THR A 164 16.82 -4.37 14.91
CA THR A 164 15.36 -4.51 14.91
C THR A 164 14.87 -5.54 13.88
N GLU A 165 13.66 -6.09 14.10
CA GLU A 165 13.00 -7.00 13.16
C GLU A 165 12.72 -6.30 11.82
N GLN A 166 12.42 -5.00 11.87
CA GLN A 166 12.17 -4.19 10.69
C GLN A 166 13.42 -4.01 9.83
N ASP A 167 14.62 -3.89 10.43
CA ASP A 167 15.87 -3.83 9.68
C ASP A 167 16.12 -5.12 8.90
N ALA A 168 15.81 -6.28 9.50
CA ALA A 168 15.90 -7.57 8.83
C ALA A 168 14.92 -7.65 7.64
N ILE A 169 13.67 -7.20 7.84
CA ILE A 169 12.64 -7.16 6.78
C ILE A 169 13.06 -6.22 5.64
N ASN A 170 13.55 -5.02 5.97
CA ASN A 170 14.03 -4.03 5.01
C ASN A 170 15.25 -4.54 4.22
N ALA A 171 16.10 -5.33 4.87
CA ALA A 171 17.22 -6.04 4.24
C ALA A 171 16.79 -7.26 3.39
N GLY A 172 15.49 -7.55 3.30
CA GLY A 172 14.94 -8.62 2.46
C GLY A 172 14.87 -10.00 3.15
N TYR A 173 15.00 -10.06 4.48
CA TYR A 173 14.92 -11.30 5.23
C TYR A 173 13.48 -11.58 5.67
N ARG A 174 13.11 -12.86 5.69
CA ARG A 174 11.83 -13.36 6.21
C ARG A 174 11.98 -13.94 7.61
N ARG A 175 10.91 -13.91 8.40
CA ARG A 175 10.89 -14.53 9.71
C ARG A 175 10.96 -16.04 9.63
N ALA A 176 11.67 -16.66 10.56
CA ALA A 176 11.62 -18.10 10.77
C ALA A 176 10.21 -18.56 11.18
N LEU A 177 9.87 -19.79 10.81
CA LEU A 177 8.58 -20.42 11.14
C LEU A 177 8.64 -21.30 12.39
N ARG A 178 9.82 -21.48 12.99
CA ARG A 178 10.09 -22.45 14.06
C ARG A 178 10.73 -21.77 15.25
#